data_AF-A0A6C0APT9-F1
#
_entry.id   AF-A0A6C0APT9-F1
#
_cell.length_a   1.000
_cell.length_b   1.000
_cell.length_c   1.000
_cell.angle_alpha   90.00
_cell.angle_beta   90.00
_cell.angle_gamma   90.00
#
_symmetry.space_group_name_H-M   'P 1'
#
loop_
_entity.id
_entity.type
_entity.pdbx_description
1 polymer ?
#
loop_
_entity_poly.entity_id
_entity_poly.type
_entity_poly.pdbx_seq_one_letter_code
_entity_poly.pdbx_strand_id
1 'polypeptide(L)'
;MCDHCKQIAPGYAFEHKERCPFQMGLLCNRCARFGHTADTCQIPESEYAHPNYEEQLVPPTYLDKHSITTRNPILSVRPSIPLLRNNISKRSTCGVIEIEDDNIVIRQFLRNRRIPCPRPDTKGAYKRLRDILEAYAKKQNKRVEYGFLKSGL
;
A
#
# COMPACT_ATOMS: atom_id res chain seq x y z
N MET A 1 -36.75 -2.24 -9.20
CA MET A 1 -35.28 -2.09 -9.27
C MET A 1 -34.93 -0.80 -10.01
N CYS A 2 -34.24 0.15 -9.38
CA CYS A 2 -33.82 1.40 -10.07
C CYS A 2 -32.60 1.17 -10.97
N ASP A 3 -32.35 2.09 -11.90
CA ASP A 3 -31.26 1.97 -12.89
C ASP A 3 -29.86 1.93 -12.25
N HIS A 4 -29.67 2.62 -11.12
CA HIS A 4 -28.40 2.60 -10.38
C HIS A 4 -28.07 1.19 -9.84
N CYS A 5 -29.07 0.48 -9.28
CA CYS A 5 -28.91 -0.90 -8.85
C CYS A 5 -28.56 -1.84 -10.01
N LYS A 6 -29.15 -1.62 -11.20
CA LYS A 6 -28.88 -2.44 -12.39
C LYS A 6 -27.43 -2.33 -12.85
N GLN A 7 -26.84 -1.14 -12.71
CA GLN A 7 -25.46 -0.87 -13.10
C GLN A 7 -24.45 -1.47 -12.12
N ILE A 8 -24.68 -1.33 -10.81
CA ILE A 8 -23.72 -1.73 -9.78
C ILE A 8 -23.70 -3.25 -9.54
N ALA A 9 -24.87 -3.88 -9.53
CA ALA A 9 -24.99 -5.31 -9.20
C ALA A 9 -25.98 -6.01 -10.14
N PRO A 10 -25.64 -6.17 -11.44
CA PRO A 10 -26.47 -6.87 -12.40
C PRO A 10 -26.58 -8.35 -12.00
N GLY A 11 -27.68 -8.71 -11.32
CA GLY A 11 -27.93 -10.06 -10.83
C GLY A 11 -28.41 -10.11 -9.38
N TYR A 12 -28.15 -9.07 -8.59
CA TYR A 12 -28.71 -8.93 -7.23
C TYR A 12 -29.96 -8.06 -7.30
N ALA A 13 -31.11 -8.72 -7.44
CA ALA A 13 -32.41 -8.05 -7.51
C ALA A 13 -32.88 -7.64 -6.11
N PHE A 14 -32.68 -6.39 -5.75
CA PHE A 14 -33.37 -5.78 -4.59
C PHE A 14 -34.42 -4.79 -5.10
N GLU A 15 -35.68 -5.09 -4.85
CA GLU A 15 -36.77 -4.15 -5.09
C GLU A 15 -36.82 -3.12 -3.97
N HIS A 16 -36.86 -1.84 -4.34
CA HIS A 16 -37.10 -0.74 -3.42
C HIS A 16 -38.01 0.27 -4.12
N LYS A 17 -38.98 0.81 -3.37
CA LYS A 17 -39.93 1.83 -3.85
C LYS A 17 -39.44 3.27 -3.58
N GLU A 18 -38.56 3.43 -2.60
CA GLU A 18 -38.04 4.71 -2.14
C GLU A 18 -36.60 4.97 -2.65
N ARG A 19 -35.86 5.84 -1.97
CA ARG A 19 -34.45 6.15 -2.27
C ARG A 19 -33.63 4.85 -2.38
N CYS A 20 -32.80 4.78 -3.41
CA CYS A 20 -31.97 3.62 -3.69
C CYS A 20 -31.01 3.32 -2.52
N PRO A 21 -31.02 2.11 -1.93
CA PRO A 21 -30.13 1.76 -0.83
C PRO A 21 -28.65 1.89 -1.18
N PHE A 22 -28.26 1.49 -2.39
CA PHE A 22 -26.88 1.65 -2.88
C PHE A 22 -26.51 3.13 -2.95
N GLN A 23 -27.39 3.97 -3.49
CA GLN A 23 -27.16 5.40 -3.58
C GLN A 23 -27.07 6.05 -2.20
N MET A 24 -27.96 5.67 -1.28
CA MET A 24 -27.94 6.14 0.12
C MET A 24 -26.71 5.66 0.89
N GLY A 25 -26.10 4.55 0.49
CA GLY A 25 -24.82 4.07 1.03
C GLY A 25 -23.60 4.86 0.55
N LEU A 26 -23.73 5.68 -0.50
CA LEU A 26 -22.63 6.51 -1.00
C LEU A 26 -22.43 7.72 -0.08
N LEU A 27 -21.27 7.78 0.58
CA LEU A 27 -20.82 8.96 1.32
C LEU A 27 -19.92 9.81 0.41
N CYS A 28 -20.29 11.07 0.24
CA CYS A 28 -19.47 12.02 -0.52
C CYS A 28 -18.30 12.54 0.33
N ASN A 29 -17.07 12.28 -0.09
CA ASN A 29 -15.86 12.75 0.61
C ASN A 29 -15.65 14.27 0.51
N ARG A 30 -16.33 14.97 -0.42
CA ARG A 30 -16.25 16.43 -0.56
C ARG A 30 -17.14 17.16 0.44
N CYS A 31 -18.38 16.71 0.63
CA CYS A 31 -19.37 17.40 1.45
C CYS A 31 -19.82 16.64 2.71
N ALA A 32 -19.32 15.42 2.92
CA ALA A 32 -19.71 14.51 3.99
C ALA A 32 -21.22 14.20 4.06
N ARG A 33 -21.94 14.29 2.92
CA ARG A 33 -23.36 13.92 2.81
C ARG A 33 -23.55 12.62 2.05
N PHE A 34 -24.61 11.90 2.38
CA PHE A 34 -25.00 10.66 1.72
C PHE A 34 -25.77 10.90 0.42
N GLY A 35 -25.80 9.92 -0.48
CA GLY A 35 -26.66 9.94 -1.68
C GLY A 35 -25.96 10.25 -3.00
N HIS A 36 -24.66 10.57 -2.98
CA HIS A 36 -23.90 10.94 -4.17
C HIS A 36 -22.38 10.73 -3.99
N THR A 37 -21.65 10.71 -5.11
CA THR A 37 -20.18 10.60 -5.13
C THR A 37 -19.52 11.98 -5.13
N ALA A 38 -18.20 12.03 -4.93
CA ALA A 38 -17.44 13.28 -5.06
C ALA A 38 -17.59 13.92 -6.47
N ASP A 39 -17.65 13.11 -7.52
CA ASP A 39 -17.77 13.55 -8.92
C ASP A 39 -19.11 14.22 -9.23
N THR A 40 -20.15 13.86 -8.48
CA THR A 40 -21.52 14.39 -8.63
C THR A 40 -21.88 15.42 -7.55
N CYS A 41 -20.89 15.83 -6.75
CA CYS A 41 -21.08 16.82 -5.70
C CYS A 41 -21.19 18.23 -6.28
N GLN A 42 -22.18 18.98 -5.80
CA GLN A 42 -22.43 20.36 -6.20
C GLN A 42 -21.58 21.37 -5.41
N ILE A 43 -20.85 20.92 -4.38
CA ILE A 43 -19.93 21.80 -3.63
C ILE A 43 -18.73 22.11 -4.54
N PRO A 44 -18.41 23.39 -4.77
CA PRO A 44 -17.27 23.78 -5.58
C PRO A 44 -15.98 23.22 -5.01
N GLU A 45 -15.09 22.74 -5.89
CA GLU A 45 -13.79 22.18 -5.47
C GLU A 45 -12.92 23.24 -4.75
N SER A 46 -13.14 24.52 -5.03
CA SER A 46 -12.49 25.65 -4.34
C SER A 46 -12.85 25.77 -2.87
N GLU A 47 -14.03 25.29 -2.45
CA GLU A 47 -14.46 25.27 -1.05
C GLU A 47 -13.92 24.04 -0.31
N TYR A 48 -13.44 23.05 -1.06
CA TYR A 48 -12.83 21.84 -0.54
C TYR A 48 -11.31 22.00 -0.46
N ALA A 49 -10.84 22.64 0.61
CA ALA A 49 -9.41 22.66 0.92
C ALA A 49 -8.95 21.23 1.22
N HIS A 50 -8.14 20.66 0.32
CA HIS A 50 -7.48 19.40 0.60
C HIS A 50 -6.66 19.55 1.89
N PRO A 51 -6.80 18.60 2.83
CA PRO A 51 -6.01 18.64 4.05
C PRO A 51 -4.54 18.46 3.66
N ASN A 52 -3.72 19.44 4.00
CA ASN A 52 -2.28 19.42 3.86
C ASN A 52 -1.61 18.71 5.05
N TYR A 53 -2.29 18.66 6.19
CA TYR A 53 -1.80 18.07 7.44
C TYR A 53 -2.79 17.06 8.03
N GLU A 54 -2.28 16.01 8.70
CA GLU A 54 -3.09 14.97 9.33
C GLU A 54 -4.07 15.56 10.36
N GLU A 55 -3.64 16.60 11.07
CA GLU A 55 -4.41 17.28 12.10
C GLU A 55 -5.64 17.99 11.53
N GLN A 56 -5.68 18.31 10.23
CA GLN A 56 -6.88 18.85 9.57
C GLN A 56 -7.97 17.81 9.36
N LEU A 57 -7.66 16.51 9.55
CA LEU A 57 -8.63 15.42 9.55
C LEU A 57 -9.21 15.15 10.95
N VAL A 58 -8.62 15.74 12.00
CA VAL A 58 -9.02 15.55 13.38
C VAL A 58 -10.01 16.65 13.77
N PRO A 59 -11.14 16.34 14.44
CA PRO A 59 -12.05 17.38 14.90
C PRO A 59 -11.36 18.35 15.88
N PRO A 60 -11.64 19.67 15.82
CA PRO A 60 -10.97 20.66 16.67
C PRO A 60 -11.05 20.37 18.17
N THR A 61 -12.17 19.82 18.63
CA THR A 61 -12.37 19.43 20.04
C THR A 61 -11.36 18.40 20.53
N TYR A 62 -10.91 17.51 19.65
CA TYR A 62 -9.88 16.52 19.98
C TYR A 62 -8.48 17.12 19.91
N LEU A 63 -8.24 18.10 19.03
CA LEU A 63 -6.97 18.82 18.99
C LEU A 63 -6.71 19.56 20.30
N ASP A 64 -7.70 20.29 20.80
CA ASP A 64 -7.60 21.04 22.06
C ASP A 64 -7.45 20.11 23.26
N LYS A 65 -8.30 19.08 23.34
CA LYS A 65 -8.29 18.11 24.45
C LYS A 65 -6.95 17.39 24.60
N HIS A 66 -6.29 17.10 23.49
CA HIS A 66 -5.02 16.38 23.47
C HIS A 66 -3.81 17.29 23.24
N SER A 67 -4.00 18.62 23.21
CA SER A 67 -2.94 19.61 22.96
C SER A 67 -2.10 19.31 21.71
N ILE A 68 -2.77 18.81 20.66
CA ILE A 68 -2.13 18.45 19.40
C ILE A 68 -1.87 19.74 18.62
N THR A 69 -0.59 20.13 18.57
CA THR A 69 -0.11 21.34 17.87
C THR A 69 0.80 21.01 16.69
N THR A 70 0.99 19.71 16.43
CA THR A 70 1.79 19.22 15.31
C THR A 70 1.15 19.58 13.97
N ARG A 71 1.97 19.61 12.93
CA ARG A 71 1.54 19.83 11.54
C ARG A 71 2.17 18.76 10.67
N ASN A 72 1.76 17.53 10.88
CA ASN A 72 2.30 16.39 10.16
C ASN A 72 1.79 16.42 8.72
N PRO A 73 2.66 16.66 7.72
CA PRO A 73 2.21 16.79 6.34
C PRO A 73 1.65 15.47 5.83
N ILE A 74 0.49 15.55 5.15
CA ILE A 74 -0.06 14.41 4.41
C ILE A 74 0.77 14.29 3.12
N LEU A 75 1.73 13.39 3.14
CA LEU A 75 2.50 13.05 1.94
C LEU A 75 1.56 12.34 0.97
N SER A 76 1.15 13.02 -0.11
CA SER A 76 0.38 12.42 -1.20
C SER A 76 1.23 11.37 -1.91
N VAL A 77 1.24 10.16 -1.35
CA VAL A 77 1.71 8.98 -2.07
C VAL A 77 0.59 8.63 -3.03
N ARG A 78 0.74 9.03 -4.31
CA ARG A 78 -0.13 8.49 -5.38
C ARG A 78 -0.18 6.97 -5.21
N PRO A 79 -1.36 6.37 -4.94
CA PRO A 79 -1.43 4.93 -4.91
C PRO A 79 -1.54 4.46 -6.35
N SER A 80 -0.44 4.04 -6.95
CA SER A 80 -0.53 2.82 -7.73
C SER A 80 -0.96 1.76 -6.73
N ILE A 81 -2.24 1.42 -6.72
CA ILE A 81 -2.84 0.40 -5.84
C ILE A 81 -1.98 -0.87 -5.96
N PRO A 82 -1.43 -1.36 -4.83
CA PRO A 82 -1.94 -2.61 -4.31
C PRO A 82 -2.34 -2.42 -2.85
N LEU A 83 -3.63 -2.65 -2.59
CA LEU A 83 -4.25 -3.08 -1.34
C LEU A 83 -3.51 -2.74 -0.04
N LEU A 84 -4.10 -1.82 0.72
CA LEU A 84 -4.20 -1.83 2.19
C LEU A 84 -3.53 -3.04 2.88
N ARG A 85 -2.32 -2.84 3.41
CA ARG A 85 -2.06 -2.99 4.86
C ARG A 85 -0.60 -2.71 5.22
N ASN A 86 -0.46 -1.94 6.29
CA ASN A 86 0.67 -1.87 7.22
C ASN A 86 1.78 -0.86 6.90
N ASN A 87 1.47 0.43 7.03
CA ASN A 87 2.44 1.42 7.50
C ASN A 87 1.92 2.09 8.79
N ILE A 88 1.75 1.28 9.84
CA ILE A 88 1.93 1.77 11.20
C ILE A 88 3.41 1.59 11.50
N SER A 89 4.04 2.66 11.97
CA SER A 89 5.42 2.79 12.48
C SER A 89 6.52 3.08 11.46
N LYS A 90 7.08 4.29 11.62
CA LYS A 90 8.52 4.57 11.58
C LYS A 90 9.29 3.62 12.52
N ARG A 91 9.37 2.34 12.18
CA ARG A 91 10.45 1.46 12.58
C ARG A 91 11.21 1.17 11.30
N SER A 92 12.52 1.32 11.33
CA SER A 92 13.40 0.88 10.25
C SER A 92 13.07 -0.58 9.92
N THR A 93 12.19 -0.82 8.96
CA THR A 93 11.97 -2.16 8.42
C THR A 93 13.21 -2.42 7.58
N CYS A 94 14.15 -3.11 8.19
CA CYS A 94 15.27 -3.74 7.50
C CYS A 94 14.64 -4.50 6.32
N GLY A 95 14.74 -3.98 5.11
CA GLY A 95 14.04 -4.56 3.97
C GLY A 95 14.46 -6.02 3.82
N VAL A 96 13.54 -6.93 3.53
CA VAL A 96 13.91 -8.34 3.38
C VAL A 96 14.20 -8.61 1.92
N ILE A 97 15.32 -9.30 1.65
CA ILE A 97 15.62 -9.91 0.36
C ILE A 97 15.17 -11.37 0.50
N GLU A 98 13.96 -11.66 0.03
CA GLU A 98 13.41 -13.00 -0.06
C GLU A 98 13.97 -13.67 -1.32
N ILE A 99 14.71 -14.75 -1.14
CA ILE A 99 15.29 -15.52 -2.24
C ILE A 99 15.06 -17.00 -1.95
N GLU A 100 14.70 -17.75 -2.98
CA GLU A 100 14.63 -19.20 -2.93
C GLU A 100 16.01 -19.79 -2.57
N ASP A 101 16.04 -20.82 -1.72
CA ASP A 101 17.30 -21.45 -1.26
C ASP A 101 17.94 -22.34 -2.34
N ASP A 102 18.10 -21.79 -3.55
CA ASP A 102 18.78 -22.41 -4.68
C ASP A 102 19.96 -21.54 -5.12
N ASN A 103 21.12 -22.19 -5.26
CA ASN A 103 22.36 -21.58 -5.72
C ASN A 103 22.25 -21.00 -7.13
N ILE A 104 21.39 -21.56 -7.99
CA ILE A 104 21.12 -21.04 -9.34
C ILE A 104 20.41 -19.68 -9.23
N VAL A 105 19.37 -19.62 -8.40
CA VAL A 105 18.57 -18.41 -8.16
C VAL A 105 19.41 -17.31 -7.51
N ILE A 106 20.20 -17.64 -6.48
CA ILE A 106 21.09 -16.68 -5.82
C ILE A 106 22.14 -16.13 -6.81
N ARG A 107 22.70 -16.96 -7.69
CA ARG A 107 23.63 -16.50 -8.73
C ARG A 107 22.96 -15.57 -9.73
N GLN A 108 21.76 -15.91 -10.18
CA GLN A 108 21.01 -15.07 -11.10
C GLN A 108 20.69 -13.71 -10.48
N PHE A 109 20.29 -13.70 -9.20
CA PHE A 109 20.03 -12.49 -8.45
C PHE A 109 21.26 -11.57 -8.38
N LEU A 110 22.42 -12.12 -8.01
CA LEU A 110 23.68 -11.37 -7.93
C LEU A 110 24.14 -10.86 -9.30
N ARG A 111 23.99 -11.67 -10.36
CA ARG A 111 24.30 -11.27 -11.75
C ARG A 111 23.44 -10.12 -12.25
N ASN A 112 22.13 -10.16 -12.00
CA ASN A 112 21.21 -9.08 -12.36
C ASN A 112 21.60 -7.75 -11.69
N ARG A 113 22.22 -7.83 -10.50
CA ARG A 113 22.75 -6.67 -9.75
C ARG A 113 24.20 -6.31 -10.10
N ARG A 114 24.78 -6.95 -11.12
CA ARG A 114 26.19 -6.77 -11.57
C ARG A 114 27.22 -7.05 -10.46
N ILE A 115 26.91 -7.96 -9.54
CA ILE A 115 27.82 -8.37 -8.46
C ILE A 115 28.64 -9.56 -8.94
N PRO A 116 29.98 -9.55 -8.80
CA PRO A 116 30.83 -10.68 -9.18
C PRO A 116 30.47 -11.94 -8.40
N CYS A 117 30.24 -13.05 -9.11
CA CYS A 117 29.98 -14.36 -8.51
C CYS A 117 31.14 -15.34 -8.75
N PRO A 118 31.50 -16.18 -7.77
CA PRO A 118 32.47 -17.25 -7.97
C PRO A 118 31.98 -18.28 -9.01
N ARG A 119 32.91 -18.91 -9.74
CA ARG A 119 32.61 -19.98 -10.69
C ARG A 119 32.12 -21.24 -9.95
N PRO A 120 31.19 -22.02 -10.54
CA PRO A 120 30.67 -23.27 -9.95
C PRO A 120 31.76 -24.24 -9.51
N ASP A 121 32.81 -24.34 -10.31
CA ASP A 121 33.85 -25.36 -10.16
C ASP A 121 34.85 -25.04 -9.04
N THR A 122 34.70 -23.89 -8.37
CA THR A 122 35.60 -23.48 -7.29
C THR A 122 35.21 -24.16 -5.98
N LYS A 123 36.17 -24.79 -5.29
CA LYS A 123 35.94 -25.35 -3.94
C LYS A 123 35.38 -24.26 -3.00
N GLY A 124 34.22 -24.53 -2.40
CA GLY A 124 33.54 -23.59 -1.50
C GLY A 124 32.78 -22.45 -2.19
N ALA A 125 32.54 -22.53 -3.51
CA ALA A 125 31.79 -21.51 -4.26
C ALA A 125 30.42 -21.20 -3.67
N TYR A 126 29.71 -22.21 -3.13
CA TYR A 126 28.36 -22.04 -2.58
C TYR A 126 28.34 -21.24 -1.28
N LYS A 127 29.30 -21.48 -0.37
CA LYS A 127 29.43 -20.70 0.87
C LYS A 127 29.74 -19.24 0.56
N ARG A 128 30.72 -19.01 -0.33
CA ARG A 128 31.09 -17.66 -0.79
C ARG A 128 29.94 -16.93 -1.46
N LEU A 129 29.07 -17.65 -2.17
CA LEU A 129 27.89 -17.08 -2.82
C LEU A 129 26.91 -16.48 -1.79
N ARG A 130 26.62 -17.24 -0.72
CA ARG A 130 25.75 -16.79 0.38
C ARG A 130 26.39 -15.65 1.16
N ASP A 131 27.69 -15.74 1.44
CA ASP A 131 28.45 -14.67 2.10
C ASP A 131 28.38 -13.35 1.31
N ILE A 132 28.48 -13.42 -0.03
CA ILE A 132 28.34 -12.25 -0.92
C ILE A 132 26.92 -11.67 -0.87
N LEU A 133 25.90 -12.52 -0.88
CA LEU A 133 24.50 -12.10 -0.80
C LEU A 133 24.20 -11.41 0.54
N GLU A 134 24.68 -11.96 1.65
CA GLU A 134 24.51 -11.39 2.99
C GLU A 134 25.28 -10.08 3.15
N ALA A 135 26.51 -10.01 2.63
CA ALA A 135 27.28 -8.76 2.60
C ALA A 135 26.60 -7.67 1.77
N TYR A 136 25.98 -8.05 0.65
CA TYR A 136 25.19 -7.13 -0.17
C TYR A 136 23.92 -6.66 0.57
N ALA A 137 23.19 -7.57 1.21
CA ALA A 137 22.00 -7.25 1.99
C ALA A 137 22.35 -6.27 3.13
N LYS A 138 23.44 -6.54 3.85
CA LYS A 138 23.95 -5.66 4.91
C LYS A 138 24.27 -4.25 4.40
N LYS A 139 24.91 -4.12 3.24
CA LYS A 139 25.18 -2.81 2.59
C LYS A 139 23.90 -2.04 2.24
N GLN A 140 22.82 -2.76 1.95
CA GLN A 140 21.52 -2.18 1.59
C GLN A 140 20.61 -1.95 2.82
N ASN A 141 21.10 -2.19 4.04
CA ASN A 141 20.28 -2.24 5.27
C ASN A 141 19.08 -3.21 5.13
N LYS A 142 19.37 -4.39 4.57
CA LYS A 142 18.42 -5.46 4.31
C LYS A 142 18.85 -6.79 4.96
N ARG A 143 17.88 -7.63 5.31
CA ARG A 143 18.09 -9.02 5.78
C ARG A 143 17.81 -9.98 4.64
N VAL A 144 18.57 -11.07 4.53
CA VAL A 144 18.27 -12.16 3.60
C VAL A 144 17.38 -13.18 4.28
N GLU A 145 16.29 -13.57 3.63
CA GLU A 145 15.48 -14.72 4.04
C GLU A 145 15.49 -15.76 2.93
N TYR A 146 15.92 -16.96 3.28
CA TYR A 146 15.92 -18.12 2.39
C TYR A 146 14.58 -18.84 2.58
N GLY A 147 13.74 -18.87 1.54
CA GLY A 147 12.41 -19.47 1.63
C GLY A 147 11.77 -19.68 0.27
N PHE A 148 10.81 -20.60 0.20
CA PHE A 148 10.00 -20.81 -1.01
C PHE A 148 9.15 -19.56 -1.26
N LEU A 149 9.32 -18.94 -2.43
CA LEU A 149 8.28 -18.06 -2.97
C LEU A 149 7.01 -18.90 -3.05
N LYS A 150 6.04 -18.66 -2.16
CA LYS A 150 4.69 -19.15 -2.36
C LYS A 150 4.16 -18.41 -3.59
N SER A 151 4.38 -18.99 -4.76
CA SER A 151 3.73 -18.62 -6.01
C SER A 151 2.23 -18.78 -5.78
N GLY A 152 1.58 -17.71 -5.35
CA GLY A 152 0.13 -17.63 -5.27
C GLY A 152 -0.43 -17.55 -6.69
N LEU A 153 -0.82 -18.70 -7.23
CA LEU A 153 -1.85 -18.84 -8.25
C LEU A 153 -3.18 -19.10 -7.54
#